data_AF-A0A967SWP3-F1
#
_entry.id   AF-A0A967SWP3-F1
#
_cell.length_a   1.000
_cell.length_b   1.000
_cell.length_c   1.000
_cell.angle_alpha   90.00
_cell.angle_beta   90.00
_cell.angle_gamma   90.00
#
_symmetry.space_group_name_H-M   'P 1'
#
loop_
_entity.id
_entity.type
_entity.pdbx_description
1 polymer ?
#
loop_
_entity_poly.entity_id
_entity_poly.type
_entity_poly.pdbx_seq_one_letter_code
_entity_poly.pdbx_strand_id
1 'polypeptide(L)' 'MTRTNYVAAMDAVRKLKEIAAFDLGGSPDDYEIGGEAVFARTNRSRRMSYATAAQRAIELGGEYSGHEVPEDL' A
#
# COMPACT_ATOMS: atom_id res chain seq x y z
N MET A 1 11.62 -17.12 -11.16
CA MET A 1 10.47 -16.27 -11.54
C MET A 1 9.38 -16.17 -10.47
N THR A 2 9.02 -17.24 -9.74
CA THR A 2 7.96 -17.17 -8.70
C THR A 2 8.33 -16.36 -7.45
N ARG A 3 9.60 -16.31 -7.05
CA ARG A 3 10.06 -15.48 -5.91
C ARG A 3 9.98 -13.98 -6.18
N THR A 4 10.31 -13.54 -7.39
CA THR A 4 10.33 -12.11 -7.76
C THR A 4 8.91 -11.52 -7.73
N ASN A 5 7.94 -12.23 -8.28
CA ASN A 5 6.53 -11.81 -8.26
C ASN A 5 5.96 -11.76 -6.84
N TYR A 6 6.41 -12.66 -5.96
CA TYR A 6 6.02 -12.65 -4.55
C TYR A 6 6.56 -11.43 -3.79
N VAL A 7 7.82 -11.06 -4.01
CA VAL A 7 8.43 -9.88 -3.38
C VAL A 7 7.75 -8.59 -3.85
N ALA A 8 7.51 -8.45 -5.16
CA ALA A 8 6.79 -7.30 -5.71
C ALA A 8 5.36 -7.18 -5.17
N ALA A 9 4.66 -8.30 -5.01
CA ALA A 9 3.33 -8.30 -4.41
C ALA A 9 3.38 -7.86 -2.93
N MET A 10 4.33 -8.37 -2.15
CA MET A 10 4.48 -7.97 -0.74
C MET A 10 4.86 -6.49 -0.58
N ASP A 11 5.69 -5.96 -1.47
CA ASP A 11 6.02 -4.54 -1.51
C ASP A 11 4.77 -3.68 -1.81
N ALA A 12 3.97 -4.07 -2.80
CA ALA A 12 2.70 -3.39 -3.09
C ALA A 12 1.75 -3.40 -1.87
N VAL A 13 1.65 -4.53 -1.16
CA VAL A 13 0.84 -4.63 0.06
C VAL A 13 1.36 -3.71 1.16
N ARG A 14 2.68 -3.64 1.36
CA ARG A 14 3.30 -2.72 2.33
C ARG A 14 2.94 -1.27 1.99
N LYS A 15 3.14 -0.87 0.73
CA LYS A 15 2.83 0.49 0.24
C LYS A 15 1.37 0.87 0.44
N LEU A 16 0.44 -0.04 0.16
CA LEU A 16 -0.99 0.18 0.39
C LEU A 16 -1.31 0.45 1.87
N LYS A 17 -0.65 -0.27 2.80
CA LYS A 17 -0.81 -0.08 4.24
C LYS A 17 -0.16 1.22 4.73
N GLU A 18 0.98 1.59 4.17
CA GLU A 18 1.65 2.86 4.46
C GLU A 18 0.79 4.06 4.09
N ILE A 19 0.18 4.02 2.90
CA ILE A 19 -0.76 5.07 2.46
C ILE A 19 -1.98 5.12 3.39
N ALA A 20 -2.52 3.96 3.79
CA ALA A 20 -3.63 3.92 4.74
C ALA A 20 -3.24 4.51 6.10
N ALA A 21 -2.03 4.21 6.59
CA ALA A 21 -1.52 4.78 7.82
C ALA A 21 -1.24 6.28 7.72
N PHE A 22 -0.81 6.77 6.55
CA PHE A 22 -0.61 8.18 6.30
C PHE A 22 -1.93 8.96 6.33
N ASP A 23 -2.94 8.48 5.59
CA ASP A 23 -4.23 9.17 5.43
C ASP A 23 -5.14 9.01 6.65
N LEU A 24 -5.22 7.80 7.19
CA LEU A 24 -6.13 7.49 8.28
C LEU A 24 -5.46 7.67 9.64
N GLY A 25 -4.12 7.59 9.70
CA GLY A 25 -3.26 7.67 10.90
C GLY A 25 -2.75 6.30 11.37
N GLY A 26 -1.98 6.23 12.45
CA GLY A 26 -1.54 4.96 13.07
C GLY A 26 -0.32 4.36 12.38
N SER A 27 -0.06 3.06 12.60
CA SER A 27 1.05 2.33 11.94
C SER A 27 0.56 1.50 10.76
N PRO A 28 1.35 1.31 9.68
CA PRO A 28 1.01 0.38 8.59
C PRO A 28 0.69 -1.04 9.08
N ASP A 29 1.33 -1.49 10.16
CA ASP A 29 1.10 -2.80 10.77
C ASP A 29 -0.29 -2.94 11.42
N ASP A 30 -0.93 -1.82 11.74
CA ASP A 30 -2.31 -1.78 12.26
C ASP A 30 -3.36 -2.01 11.17
N TYR A 31 -2.93 -2.14 9.91
CA TYR A 31 -3.81 -2.32 8.75
C TYR A 31 -3.68 -3.71 8.13
N GLU A 32 -4.83 -4.24 7.72
CA GLU A 32 -4.97 -5.46 6.95
C GLU A 32 -5.57 -5.15 5.57
N ILE A 33 -5.30 -6.04 4.61
CA ILE A 33 -5.85 -5.93 3.26
C ILE A 33 -6.85 -7.06 3.02
N GLY A 34 -7.92 -6.78 2.28
CA GLY A 34 -8.93 -7.77 1.95
C GLY A 34 -10.18 -7.14 1.36
N GLY A 35 -10.88 -7.89 0.50
CA GLY A 35 -12.10 -7.39 -0.14
C GLY A 35 -11.89 -6.08 -0.89
N GLU A 36 -10.78 -5.98 -1.62
CA GLU A 36 -10.42 -4.81 -2.46
C GLU A 36 -10.16 -3.52 -1.67
N ALA A 37 -9.89 -3.63 -0.36
CA ALA A 37 -9.64 -2.50 0.52
C ALA A 37 -8.56 -2.80 1.58
N VAL A 38 -7.98 -1.72 2.10
CA VAL A 38 -7.14 -1.69 3.29
C VAL A 38 -8.00 -1.22 4.47
N PHE A 39 -7.97 -1.89 5.61
CA PHE A 39 -8.77 -1.54 6.78
C PHE A 39 -7.99 -1.70 8.07
N ALA A 40 -8.25 -0.84 9.06
CA ALA A 40 -7.64 -0.96 10.37
C ALA A 40 -8.17 -2.20 11.10
N ARG A 41 -7.27 -2.95 11.73
CA ARG A 41 -7.59 -4.20 12.45
C ARG A 41 -8.50 -3.96 13.64
N THR A 42 -8.30 -2.84 14.33
CA THR A 42 -9.04 -2.44 15.53
C THR A 42 -10.34 -1.71 15.21
N ASN A 43 -10.47 -1.13 14.01
CA ASN A 43 -11.65 -0.38 13.61
C ASN A 43 -11.91 -0.50 12.10
N ARG A 44 -12.81 -1.40 11.70
CA ARG A 44 -13.14 -1.65 10.29
C ARG A 44 -13.85 -0.49 9.58
N SER A 45 -14.37 0.49 10.32
CA SER A 45 -14.90 1.72 9.72
C SER A 45 -13.78 2.59 9.13
N ARG A 46 -12.55 2.43 9.64
CA ARG A 46 -11.35 3.09 9.15
C ARG A 46 -10.74 2.25 8.03
N ARG A 47 -11.26 2.44 6.82
CA ARG A 47 -10.88 1.69 5.63
C ARG A 47 -10.70 2.60 4.42
N MET A 48 -9.90 2.13 3.47
CA MET A 48 -9.61 2.79 2.19
C MET A 48 -9.63 1.75 1.07
N SER A 49 -10.26 2.03 -0.06
CA SER A 49 -10.26 1.11 -1.21
C SER A 49 -8.89 1.08 -1.89
N TYR A 50 -8.56 0.01 -2.62
CA TYR A 50 -7.32 -0.03 -3.41
C TYR A 50 -7.26 1.06 -4.48
N ALA A 51 -8.40 1.44 -5.06
CA ALA A 51 -8.47 2.54 -6.01
C ALA A 51 -8.08 3.87 -5.36
N THR A 52 -8.63 4.16 -4.18
CA THR A 52 -8.28 5.36 -3.41
C THR A 52 -6.81 5.32 -3.00
N ALA A 53 -6.31 4.17 -2.54
CA ALA A 53 -4.91 3.99 -2.19
C ALA A 53 -3.99 4.24 -3.39
N ALA A 54 -4.34 3.74 -4.58
CA ALA A 54 -3.58 3.97 -5.80
C ALA A 54 -3.58 5.44 -6.23
N GLN A 55 -4.72 6.13 -6.09
CA GLN A 55 -4.79 7.58 -6.33
C GLN A 55 -3.87 8.35 -5.38
N ARG A 56 -3.91 8.00 -4.08
CA ARG A 56 -2.99 8.59 -3.09
C ARG A 56 -1.53 8.26 -3.37
N ALA A 57 -1.22 7.05 -3.84
CA ALA A 57 0.13 6.67 -4.24
C ALA A 57 0.68 7.57 -5.35
N ILE A 58 -0.20 7.97 -6.30
CA ILE A 58 0.13 8.93 -7.38
C ILE A 58 0.30 10.35 -6.81
N GLU A 59 -0.57 10.78 -5.90
CA GLU A 59 -0.50 12.11 -5.26
C GLU A 59 0.75 12.28 -4.37
N LEU A 60 1.12 11.24 -3.63
CA LEU A 60 2.30 11.23 -2.77
C LEU A 60 3.61 11.22 -3.59
N GLY A 61 3.58 10.67 -4.80
CA GLY A 61 4.74 10.59 -5.70
C GLY A 61 5.87 9.70 -5.18
N GLY A 62 6.94 9.54 -5.98
CA GLY A 62 8.15 8.81 -5.58
C GLY A 62 8.00 7.29 -5.53
N GLU A 63 8.52 6.66 -4.46
CA GLU A 63 8.56 5.19 -4.22
C GLU A 63 7.15 4.53 -4.32
N TYR A 64 6.09 5.28 -4.04
CA TYR A 64 4.71 4.81 -4.05
C TYR A 64 4.06 4.83 -5.44
N SER A 65 4.52 5.71 -6.35
CA SER A 65 3.92 5.84 -7.70
C SER A 65 4.53 4.87 -8.73
N GLY A 66 5.42 3.96 -8.30
CA GLY A 66 6.12 3.03 -9.18
C GLY A 66 7.18 3.68 -10.08
N HIS A 67 7.61 4.90 -9.76
CA HIS A 67 8.61 5.65 -10.52
C HIS A 67 10.02 5.57 -9.93
N GLU A 68 10.31 4.54 -9.14
CA GLU A 68 11.70 4.13 -8.92
C GLU A 68 12.08 3.15 -10.02
N VAL A 69 12.62 3.72 -11.09
CA VAL A 69 13.43 2.97 -12.05
C VAL A 69 14.57 2.35 -11.23
N PRO A 70 14.74 1.02 -11.19
CA PRO A 70 15.86 0.44 -10.46
C PRO A 70 17.16 0.97 -11.10
N GLU A 71 17.93 1.75 -10.36
CA GLU A 71 19.31 2.09 -10.67
C GLU A 71 20.19 0.86 -10.40
N ASP A 72 20.02 -0.20 -11.21
CA ASP A 72 21.09 -1.09 -11.69
C ASP A 72 20.46 -2.22 -12.51
N LEU A 73 20.71 -2.19 -13.82
CA LEU A 73 20.66 -3.34 -14.74
C LEU A 73 22.07 -3.61 -15.25
#